data_AF-A0A931WLP5-F1
#
_entry.id   AF-A0A931WLP5-F1
#
_cell.length_a   1.000
_cell.length_b   1.000
_cell.length_c   1.000
_cell.angle_alpha   90.00
_cell.angle_beta   90.00
_cell.angle_gamma   90.00
#
_symmetry.space_group_name_H-M   'P 1'
#
loop_
_entity.id
_entity.type
_entity.pdbx_description
1 polymer ?
#
loop_
_entity_poly.entity_id
_entity_poly.type
_entity_poly.pdbx_seq_one_letter_code
_entity_poly.pdbx_strand_id
1 'polypeptide(L)'
;MADLKDRLLRAAKLDVTVYEEVEADREAMGQAMGVVVLSSVAAGIGTGFEVGFVGIVAGVIVSLLAWYIWAYLTYIIGTKLLPEPKTHAGIGQLLRTTGFSSSPGLIRILGVFPGLTD
;
A
#
# COMPACT_ATOMS: atom_id res chain seq x y z
N MET A 1 10.40 14.05 11.93
CA MET A 1 9.90 13.15 10.86
C MET A 1 10.31 11.73 11.25
N ALA A 2 9.36 10.82 11.45
CA ALA A 2 9.70 9.41 11.60
C ALA A 2 10.32 8.92 10.28
N ASP A 3 11.40 8.16 10.37
CA ASP A 3 12.09 7.60 9.21
C ASP A 3 11.11 6.71 8.42
N LEU A 4 11.15 6.76 7.08
CA LEU A 4 10.26 5.96 6.23
C LEU A 4 10.30 4.48 6.62
N LYS A 5 11.49 3.97 6.95
CA LYS A 5 11.70 2.57 7.35
C LYS A 5 10.96 2.22 8.64
N ASP A 6 10.94 3.12 9.62
CA ASP A 6 10.22 2.90 10.88
C ASP A 6 8.71 2.75 10.63
N ARG A 7 8.14 3.71 9.89
CA ARG A 7 6.72 3.65 9.49
C ARG A 7 6.41 2.38 8.70
N LEU A 8 7.30 1.98 7.80
CA LEU A 8 7.15 0.76 6.99
C LEU A 8 7.13 -0.50 7.85
N LEU A 9 8.07 -0.65 8.79
CA LEU A 9 8.15 -1.79 9.70
C LEU A 9 6.95 -1.86 10.64
N ARG A 10 6.50 -0.71 11.16
CA ARG A 10 5.32 -0.62 12.02
C ARG A 10 4.03 -0.96 11.26
N ALA A 11 3.88 -0.44 10.04
CA ALA A 11 2.75 -0.77 9.18
C ALA A 11 2.75 -2.26 8.80
N ALA A 12 3.92 -2.84 8.51
CA ALA A 12 4.07 -4.28 8.27
C ALA A 12 3.67 -5.14 9.48
N LYS A 13 3.83 -4.61 10.70
CA LYS A 13 3.41 -5.23 11.97
C LYS A 13 1.98 -4.89 12.39
N LEU A 14 1.21 -4.20 11.54
CA LEU A 14 -0.17 -3.77 11.81
C LEU A 14 -0.30 -2.88 13.06
N ASP A 15 0.73 -2.09 13.37
CA ASP A 15 0.66 -1.10 14.44
C ASP A 15 -0.36 -0.01 14.09
N VAL A 16 -1.43 0.12 14.89
CA VAL A 16 -2.51 1.09 14.66
C VAL A 16 -2.00 2.53 14.61
N THR A 17 -1.00 2.85 15.44
CA THR A 17 -0.53 4.23 15.62
C THR A 17 0.12 4.79 14.36
N VAL A 18 0.73 3.94 13.53
CA VAL A 18 1.30 4.39 12.25
C VAL A 18 0.22 4.83 11.26
N TYR A 19 -0.96 4.22 11.30
CA TYR A 19 -2.05 4.56 10.40
C TYR A 19 -2.61 5.94 10.75
N GLU A 20 -2.76 6.25 12.04
CA GLU A 20 -3.14 7.59 12.51
C GLU A 20 -2.07 8.64 12.14
N GLU A 21 -0.78 8.30 12.27
CA GLU A 21 0.33 9.19 11.88
C GLU A 21 0.28 9.55 10.39
N VAL A 22 0.19 8.55 9.50
CA VAL A 22 0.19 8.79 8.05
C VAL A 22 -1.13 9.37 7.56
N GLU A 23 -2.23 9.14 8.28
CA GLU A 23 -3.50 9.79 8.05
C GLU A 23 -3.41 11.31 8.29
N ALA A 24 -2.76 11.71 9.38
CA ALA A 24 -2.57 13.12 9.73
C ALA A 24 -1.52 13.81 8.85
N ASP A 25 -0.47 13.10 8.42
CA ASP A 25 0.68 13.64 7.69
C ASP A 25 0.42 13.79 6.18
N ARG A 26 0.05 14.98 5.71
CA ARG A 26 -0.27 15.24 4.29
C ARG A 26 0.90 15.01 3.34
N GLU A 27 2.14 15.05 3.83
CA GLU A 27 3.34 14.81 3.02
C GLU A 27 3.61 13.32 2.82
N ALA A 28 2.96 12.43 3.59
CA ALA A 28 3.13 10.98 3.49
C ALA A 28 2.56 10.35 2.21
N MET A 29 1.91 11.11 1.32
CA MET A 29 1.34 10.58 0.07
C MET A 29 2.41 9.95 -0.84
N GLY A 30 3.56 10.60 -0.98
CA GLY A 30 4.68 10.07 -1.75
C GLY A 30 5.25 8.78 -1.13
N GLN A 31 5.28 8.72 0.20
CA GLN A 31 5.69 7.52 0.93
C GLN A 31 4.71 6.37 0.70
N ALA A 32 3.40 6.62 0.82
CA ALA A 32 2.36 5.63 0.60
C ALA A 32 2.40 5.05 -0.83
N MET A 33 2.55 5.91 -1.84
CA MET A 33 2.74 5.48 -3.22
C MET A 33 4.00 4.61 -3.37
N GLY A 34 5.10 5.00 -2.72
CA GLY A 34 6.33 4.22 -2.67
C GLY A 34 6.12 2.82 -2.08
N VAL A 35 5.38 2.70 -0.98
CA VAL A 35 5.06 1.40 -0.36
C VAL A 35 4.28 0.50 -1.32
N VAL A 36 3.27 1.04 -2.02
CA VAL A 36 2.49 0.29 -3.01
C VAL A 36 3.39 -0.19 -4.16
N VAL A 37 4.20 0.70 -4.72
CA VAL A 37 5.15 0.35 -5.80
C VAL A 37 6.11 -0.74 -5.35
N LEU A 38 6.74 -0.59 -4.19
CA LEU A 38 7.70 -1.56 -3.68
C LEU A 38 7.03 -2.92 -3.41
N SER A 39 5.82 -2.93 -2.84
CA SER A 39 5.06 -4.17 -2.62
C SER A 39 4.66 -4.85 -3.93
N SER A 40 4.29 -4.08 -4.96
CA SER A 40 3.95 -4.61 -6.28
C SER A 40 5.16 -5.18 -7.00
N VAL A 41 6.30 -4.49 -6.90
CA VAL A 41 7.57 -5.00 -7.42
C VAL A 41 7.93 -6.30 -6.71
N ALA A 42 7.91 -6.34 -5.37
CA ALA A 42 8.19 -7.55 -4.58
C ALA A 42 7.33 -8.75 -5.00
N ALA A 43 6.06 -8.52 -5.30
CA ALA A 43 5.17 -9.57 -5.84
C ALA A 43 5.62 -10.08 -7.23
N GLY A 44 6.06 -9.18 -8.12
CA GLY A 44 6.57 -9.55 -9.45
C GLY A 44 7.96 -10.20 -9.46
N ILE A 45 8.80 -9.90 -8.46
CA ILE A 45 10.09 -10.59 -8.28
C ILE A 45 9.85 -12.07 -7.91
N GLY A 46 8.92 -12.33 -6.98
CA GLY A 46 8.61 -13.69 -6.51
C GLY A 46 8.09 -14.64 -7.60
N THR A 47 7.66 -14.12 -8.75
CA THR A 47 7.24 -14.93 -9.91
C THR A 47 8.33 -15.10 -10.96
N GLY A 48 9.61 -14.83 -10.63
CA GLY A 48 10.75 -15.09 -11.52
C GLY A 48 10.90 -14.10 -12.68
N PHE A 49 10.26 -12.93 -12.63
CA PHE A 49 10.35 -11.90 -13.68
C PHE A 49 10.03 -12.37 -15.11
N GLU A 50 9.27 -13.45 -15.28
CA GLU A 50 8.93 -14.01 -16.60
C GLU A 50 8.32 -12.99 -17.57
N VAL A 51 7.71 -11.94 -17.02
CA VAL A 51 7.00 -10.87 -17.72
C VAL A 51 7.91 -9.78 -18.33
N GLY A 52 9.22 -9.77 -18.03
CA GLY A 52 10.19 -8.79 -18.53
C GLY A 52 9.98 -7.35 -18.02
N PHE A 53 10.87 -6.42 -18.41
CA PHE A 53 10.84 -5.02 -17.93
C PHE A 53 9.52 -4.30 -18.21
N VAL A 54 8.99 -4.46 -19.42
CA VAL A 54 7.71 -3.84 -19.82
C VAL A 54 6.56 -4.37 -18.95
N GLY A 55 6.54 -5.67 -18.65
CA GLY A 55 5.55 -6.26 -17.75
C GLY A 55 5.63 -5.74 -16.32
N ILE A 56 6.85 -5.51 -15.80
CA ILE A 56 7.04 -4.89 -14.47
C ILE A 56 6.46 -3.48 -14.43
N VAL A 57 6.80 -2.64 -15.42
CA VAL A 57 6.30 -1.26 -15.48
C VAL A 57 4.78 -1.23 -15.62
N ALA A 58 4.21 -2.06 -16.50
CA ALA A 58 2.76 -2.20 -16.64
C ALA A 58 2.10 -2.67 -15.33
N GLY A 59 2.70 -3.65 -14.65
CA GLY A 59 2.22 -4.15 -13.37
C GLY A 59 2.21 -3.09 -12.27
N VAL A 60 3.24 -2.25 -12.19
CA VAL A 60 3.28 -1.11 -11.26
C VAL A 60 2.16 -0.12 -11.56
N ILE A 61 1.96 0.26 -12.82
CA ILE A 61 0.89 1.19 -13.22
C ILE A 61 -0.49 0.61 -12.85
N VAL A 62 -0.74 -0.66 -13.20
CA VAL A 62 -1.98 -1.35 -12.86
C VAL A 62 -2.18 -1.39 -11.35
N SER A 63 -1.13 -1.65 -10.57
CA SER A 63 -1.23 -1.70 -9.12
C SER A 63 -1.58 -0.36 -8.49
N LEU A 64 -1.02 0.74 -8.99
CA LEU A 64 -1.34 2.09 -8.53
C LEU A 64 -2.77 2.48 -8.89
N LEU A 65 -3.22 2.16 -10.09
CA LEU A 65 -4.60 2.37 -10.51
C LEU A 65 -5.58 1.54 -9.67
N ALA A 66 -5.29 0.25 -9.48
CA ALA A 66 -6.11 -0.64 -8.67
C ALA A 66 -6.20 -0.15 -7.23
N TRP A 67 -5.08 0.19 -6.61
CA TRP A 67 -5.04 0.78 -5.27
C TRP A 67 -5.86 2.08 -5.18
N TYR A 68 -5.70 2.99 -6.13
CA TYR A 68 -6.47 4.23 -6.15
C TYR A 68 -7.98 3.98 -6.27
N ILE A 69 -8.39 3.11 -7.19
CA ILE A 69 -9.79 2.72 -7.37
C ILE A 69 -10.33 2.10 -6.08
N TRP A 70 -9.54 1.26 -5.41
CA TRP A 70 -9.95 0.58 -4.18
C TRP A 70 -10.05 1.53 -2.99
N ALA A 71 -9.10 2.45 -2.83
CA ALA A 71 -9.17 3.52 -1.84
C ALA A 71 -10.36 4.45 -2.10
N TYR A 72 -10.66 4.74 -3.36
CA TYR A 72 -11.82 5.55 -3.73
C TYR A 72 -13.14 4.84 -3.46
N LEU A 73 -13.25 3.55 -3.81
CA LEU A 73 -14.45 2.78 -3.54
C LEU A 73 -14.71 2.66 -2.04
N THR A 74 -13.68 2.33 -1.25
CA THR A 74 -13.78 2.25 0.21
C THR A 74 -14.16 3.60 0.83
N TYR A 75 -13.64 4.72 0.30
CA TYR A 75 -14.07 6.07 0.68
C TYR A 75 -15.56 6.26 0.42
N ILE A 76 -16.05 5.93 -0.78
CA ILE A 76 -17.47 6.09 -1.14
C ILE A 76 -18.35 5.22 -0.25
N ILE A 77 -17.98 3.96 -0.03
CA ILE A 77 -18.74 3.04 0.82
C ILE A 77 -18.80 3.57 2.26
N GLY A 78 -17.65 3.89 2.86
CA GLY A 78 -17.58 4.28 4.26
C GLY A 78 -18.14 5.67 4.56
N THR A 79 -18.02 6.62 3.63
CA THR A 79 -18.42 8.02 3.89
C THR A 79 -19.75 8.43 3.28
N LYS A 80 -20.20 7.74 2.21
CA LYS A 80 -21.44 8.11 1.50
C LYS A 80 -22.53 7.05 1.58
N LEU A 81 -22.19 5.75 1.47
CA LEU A 81 -23.21 4.69 1.59
C LEU A 81 -23.50 4.33 3.05
N LEU A 82 -22.49 4.31 3.91
CA LEU A 82 -22.59 3.92 5.32
C LEU A 82 -22.10 5.02 6.28
N PRO A 83 -22.60 6.27 6.18
CA PRO A 83 -22.14 7.34 7.05
C PRO A 83 -22.62 7.15 8.49
N GLU A 84 -21.71 7.32 9.45
CA GLU A 84 -22.05 7.53 10.86
C GLU A 84 -21.87 9.03 11.22
N PRO A 85 -22.52 9.53 12.28
CA PRO A 85 -22.37 10.94 12.70
C PRO A 85 -20.92 11.36 13.00
N LYS A 86 -20.06 10.39 13.30
CA LYS A 86 -18.63 10.61 13.56
C LYS A 86 -17.74 10.33 12.35
N THR A 87 -18.27 9.86 11.22
CA THR A 87 -17.50 9.55 10.03
C THR A 87 -16.95 10.83 9.40
N HIS A 88 -15.66 11.07 9.61
CA HIS A 88 -14.92 12.17 9.00
C HIS A 88 -13.65 11.59 8.38
N ALA A 89 -13.71 11.26 7.10
CA ALA A 89 -12.57 10.75 6.36
C ALA A 89 -12.51 11.39 4.99
N GLY A 90 -11.33 11.82 4.56
CA GLY A 90 -11.05 12.33 3.22
C GLY A 90 -10.36 11.29 2.35
N ILE A 91 -10.53 11.37 1.04
CA ILE A 91 -9.87 10.44 0.10
C ILE A 91 -8.35 10.37 0.29
N GLY A 92 -7.70 11.51 0.57
CA GLY A 92 -6.27 11.56 0.81
C GLY A 92 -5.82 10.85 2.09
N GLN A 93 -6.67 10.82 3.13
CA GLN A 93 -6.44 10.04 4.34
C GLN A 93 -6.46 8.55 4.03
N LEU A 94 -7.51 8.07 3.33
CA LEU A 94 -7.63 6.67 2.93
C LEU A 94 -6.48 6.22 2.02
N LEU A 95 -6.09 7.04 1.04
CA LEU A 95 -4.96 6.71 0.18
C LEU A 95 -3.70 6.48 1.03
N ARG A 96 -3.33 7.41 1.91
CA ARG A 96 -2.14 7.26 2.75
C ARG A 96 -2.19 6.02 3.63
N THR A 97 -3.29 5.78 4.34
CA THR A 97 -3.40 4.62 5.25
C THR A 97 -3.41 3.29 4.50
N THR A 98 -4.19 3.17 3.42
CA THR A 98 -4.25 1.94 2.60
C THR A 98 -2.96 1.69 1.83
N GLY A 99 -2.24 2.74 1.40
CA GLY A 99 -0.92 2.58 0.78
C GLY A 99 0.09 1.98 1.76
N PHE A 100 0.15 2.50 2.99
CA PHE A 100 0.97 1.92 4.06
C PHE A 100 0.53 0.51 4.45
N SER A 101 -0.76 0.16 4.32
CA SER A 101 -1.26 -1.20 4.57
C SER A 101 -0.69 -2.26 3.61
N SER A 102 -0.06 -1.84 2.50
CA SER A 102 0.67 -2.73 1.60
C SER A 102 2.07 -3.13 2.10
N SER A 103 2.54 -2.55 3.21
CA SER A 103 3.87 -2.82 3.79
C SER A 103 4.17 -4.30 4.07
N PRO A 104 3.25 -5.12 4.63
CA PRO A 104 3.51 -6.55 4.81
C PRO A 104 3.82 -7.27 3.50
N GLY A 105 3.28 -6.78 2.37
CA GLY A 105 3.47 -7.38 1.04
C GLY A 105 4.92 -7.38 0.55
N LEU A 106 5.79 -6.54 1.13
CA LEU A 106 7.23 -6.55 0.82
C LEU A 106 7.89 -7.89 1.13
N ILE A 107 7.35 -8.67 2.07
CA ILE A 107 7.89 -10.00 2.41
C ILE A 107 7.89 -10.95 1.20
N ARG A 108 7.05 -10.68 0.19
CA ARG A 108 6.97 -11.48 -1.04
C ARG A 108 8.28 -11.52 -1.83
N ILE A 109 9.20 -10.59 -1.59
CA ILE A 109 10.54 -10.65 -2.18
C ILE A 109 11.30 -11.92 -1.79
N LEU A 110 10.96 -12.56 -0.67
CA LEU A 110 11.55 -13.83 -0.26
C LEU A 110 11.17 -14.99 -1.19
N GLY A 111 10.14 -14.84 -2.03
CA GLY A 111 9.79 -15.84 -3.04
C GLY A 111 10.85 -16.08 -4.13
N VAL A 112 11.94 -15.30 -4.13
CA VAL A 112 13.13 -15.59 -4.95
C VAL A 112 13.87 -16.85 -4.51
N PHE A 113 13.76 -17.23 -3.24
CA PHE A 113 14.44 -18.41 -2.72
C PHE A 113 13.61 -19.67 -3.02
N PRO A 114 14.16 -20.65 -3.77
CA PRO A 114 13.48 -21.91 -4.04
C PRO A 114 13.09 -22.62 -2.73
N GLY A 115 11.85 -23.12 -2.63
CA GLY A 115 11.33 -23.78 -1.44
C GLY A 115 10.62 -22.88 -0.40
N LEU A 116 10.49 -21.57 -0.64
CA LEU A 116 9.62 -20.68 0.16
C LEU A 116 8.25 -20.41 -0.49
N THR A 117 8.08 -20.79 -1.75
CA THR A 117 6.87 -20.57 -2.57
C THR A 117 6.12 -21.86 -2.91
N ASP A 118 6.65 -23.01 -2.48
CA ASP A 118 6.14 -24.36 -2.78
C ASP A 118 5.32 -24.96 -1.63
#